data_AF-A0A1G1JBY5-F1
#
_entry.id   AF-A0A1G1JBY5-F1
#
_cell.length_a   1.000
_cell.length_b   1.000
_cell.length_c   1.000
_cell.angle_alpha   90.00
_cell.angle_beta   90.00
_cell.angle_gamma   90.00
#
_symmetry.space_group_name_H-M   'P 1'
#
loop_
_entity.id
_entity.type
_entity.pdbx_description
1 polymer ?
#
loop_
_entity_poly.entity_id
_entity_poly.type
_entity_poly.pdbx_seq_one_letter_code
_entity_poly.pdbx_strand_id
1 'polypeptide(L)' 'MTYKRLFYLKYKKGVPTYELVRRFPAAINRVTDVALLEVPEGTLREIIQEEKDWHRLMQLKQKFSNYL' A
#
# COMPACT_ATOMS: atom_id res chain seq x y z
N MET A 1 7.69 9.92 -6.10
CA MET A 1 6.25 9.58 -5.94
C MET A 1 5.93 9.37 -4.46
N THR A 2 4.86 9.95 -3.93
CA THR A 2 4.50 9.87 -2.50
C THR A 2 3.40 8.83 -2.25
N TYR A 3 3.32 8.32 -1.01
CA TYR A 3 2.23 7.42 -0.60
C TYR A 3 0.85 8.04 -0.78
N LYS A 4 0.67 9.31 -0.41
CA LYS A 4 -0.63 10.01 -0.54
C LYS A 4 -1.13 10.00 -1.99
N ARG A 5 -0.24 10.23 -2.95
CA ARG A 5 -0.60 10.26 -4.38
C ARG A 5 -0.91 8.88 -4.92
N LEU A 6 -0.14 7.85 -4.53
CA LEU A 6 -0.43 6.46 -4.92
C LEU A 6 -1.76 5.96 -4.32
N PHE A 7 -2.00 6.27 -3.05
CA PHE A 7 -3.26 5.94 -2.38
C PHE A 7 -4.46 6.57 -3.09
N TYR A 8 -4.39 7.87 -3.39
CA TYR A 8 -5.45 8.57 -4.12
C TYR A 8 -5.71 7.94 -5.49
N LEU A 9 -4.66 7.61 -6.24
CA LEU A 9 -4.79 6.98 -7.54
C LEU A 9 -5.45 5.59 -7.45
N LYS A 10 -5.00 4.72 -6.53
CA LYS A 10 -5.58 3.38 -6.36
C LYS A 10 -7.02 3.44 -5.86
N TYR A 11 -7.24 4.09 -4.73
CA TYR A 11 -8.50 3.96 -3.97
C TYR A 11 -9.55 5.03 -4.30
N LYS A 12 -9.16 6.21 -4.79
CA LYS A 12 -10.12 7.28 -5.14
C LYS A 12 -10.30 7.47 -6.64
N LYS A 13 -9.33 7.05 -7.46
CA LYS A 13 -9.42 7.09 -8.94
C LYS A 13 -9.53 5.71 -9.59
N GLY A 14 -9.46 4.63 -8.81
CA GLY A 14 -9.62 3.27 -9.32
C GLY A 14 -8.49 2.80 -10.22
N VAL A 15 -7.30 3.40 -10.14
CA VAL A 15 -6.16 3.00 -10.97
C VAL A 15 -5.61 1.65 -10.47
N PRO A 16 -5.56 0.61 -11.30
CA PRO A 16 -5.13 -0.71 -10.86
C PRO A 16 -3.63 -0.75 -10.57
N THR A 17 -3.22 -1.66 -9.68
CA THR A 17 -1.83 -1.77 -9.22
C THR A 17 -0.83 -1.95 -10.37
N TYR A 18 -1.13 -2.80 -11.35
CA TYR A 18 -0.24 -3.02 -12.50
C TYR A 18 0.02 -1.74 -13.30
N GLU A 19 -0.98 -0.86 -13.39
CA GLU A 19 -0.85 0.42 -14.08
C GLU A 19 -0.02 1.41 -13.25
N LEU A 20 -0.15 1.39 -11.91
CA LEU A 20 0.71 2.19 -11.03
C LEU A 20 2.17 1.76 -11.11
N VAL A 21 2.46 0.46 -11.20
CA VAL A 21 3.82 -0.07 -11.40
C VAL A 21 4.37 0.41 -12.74
N ARG A 22 3.57 0.33 -13.82
CA ARG A 22 3.97 0.80 -15.16
C ARG A 22 4.27 2.30 -15.19
N ARG A 23 3.41 3.12 -14.56
CA ARG A 23 3.56 4.59 -14.54
C ARG A 23 4.67 5.07 -13.61
N PHE A 24 4.95 4.32 -12.53
CA PHE A 24 5.90 4.73 -11.48
C PHE A 24 6.85 3.59 -11.07
N PRO A 25 7.66 3.07 -12.00
CA PRO A 25 8.52 1.90 -11.73
C PRO A 25 9.53 2.16 -10.60
N ALA A 26 10.09 3.37 -10.52
CA ALA A 26 11.00 3.78 -9.45
C ALA A 26 10.35 3.85 -8.04
N ALA A 27 9.02 3.69 -7.96
CA ALA A 27 8.26 3.70 -6.72
C ALA A 27 7.63 2.34 -6.41
N ILE A 28 8.10 1.26 -7.03
CA ILE A 28 7.49 -0.08 -6.93
C ILE A 28 7.21 -0.51 -5.49
N ASN A 29 8.17 -0.35 -4.57
CA ASN A 29 7.97 -0.71 -3.16
C ASN A 29 6.77 0.03 -2.56
N ARG A 30 6.64 1.34 -2.82
CA ARG A 30 5.51 2.14 -2.33
C ARG A 30 4.20 1.76 -2.99
N VAL A 31 4.23 1.36 -4.27
CA VAL A 31 3.05 0.86 -4.98
C VAL A 31 2.58 -0.45 -4.36
N THR A 32 3.50 -1.36 -4.06
CA THR A 32 3.24 -2.62 -3.38
C THR A 32 2.64 -2.38 -2.00
N ASP A 33 3.25 -1.51 -1.18
CA ASP A 33 2.71 -1.20 0.15
C ASP A 33 1.29 -0.65 0.07
N VAL A 34 1.01 0.26 -0.86
CA VAL A 34 -0.33 0.83 -1.08
C VAL A 34 -1.32 -0.24 -1.54
N ALA A 35 -0.89 -1.18 -2.38
CA ALA A 35 -1.70 -2.31 -2.80
C ALA A 35 -2.07 -3.20 -1.61
N LEU A 36 -1.10 -3.52 -0.75
CA LEU A 36 -1.30 -4.38 0.42
C LEU A 36 -2.26 -3.79 1.46
N LEU A 37 -2.56 -2.50 1.44
CA LEU A 37 -3.49 -1.90 2.40
C LEU A 37 -4.91 -2.50 2.32
N GLU A 38 -5.32 -3.00 1.16
CA GLU A 38 -6.62 -3.65 0.95
C GLU A 38 -6.70 -5.06 1.58
N VAL A 39 -5.54 -5.65 1.89
CA VAL A 39 -5.47 -6.99 2.48
C VAL A 39 -5.77 -6.92 3.99
N PRO A 40 -6.59 -7.83 4.54
CA PRO A 40 -6.85 -7.90 5.98
C PRO A 40 -5.57 -8.05 6.80
N GLU A 41 -5.54 -7.43 7.98
CA GLU A 41 -4.37 -7.44 8.86
C GLU A 41 -3.97 -8.85 9.30
N GLY A 42 -4.95 -9.72 9.61
CA GLY A 42 -4.68 -11.12 9.95
C GLY A 42 -3.93 -11.86 8.83
N THR A 43 -4.39 -11.72 7.59
CA THR A 43 -3.72 -12.30 6.41
C THR A 43 -2.31 -11.74 6.21
N LEU A 44 -2.14 -10.43 6.38
CA LEU A 44 -0.81 -9.80 6.29
C LEU A 44 0.13 -10.31 7.40
N ARG A 45 -0.38 -10.56 8.61
CA ARG A 45 0.43 -11.06 9.73
C ARG A 45 0.93 -12.49 9.50
N GLU A 46 0.14 -13.32 8.84
CA GLU A 46 0.53 -14.69 8.47
C GLU A 46 1.64 -14.72 7.42
N ILE A 47 1.66 -13.72 6.52
CA ILE A 47 2.57 -13.69 5.37
C ILE A 47 3.84 -12.89 5.66
N ILE A 48 3.72 -11.77 6.38
CA ILE A 48 4.84 -10.87 6.69
C ILE A 48 5.53 -11.35 7.96
N GLN A 49 6.61 -12.11 7.80
CA GLN A 49 7.42 -12.63 8.90
C GLN A 49 8.37 -11.57 9.50
N GLU A 50 8.78 -10.60 8.68
CA GLU A 50 9.69 -9.53 9.09
C GLU A 50 8.94 -8.45 9.88
N GLU A 51 9.17 -8.39 11.20
CA GLU A 51 8.48 -7.47 12.12
C GLU A 51 8.62 -6.00 11.71
N LYS A 52 9.77 -5.63 11.13
CA LYS A 52 10.01 -4.27 10.60
C LYS A 52 9.04 -3.91 9.47
N ASP A 53 8.77 -4.85 8.57
CA ASP A 53 7.90 -4.64 7.42
C ASP A 53 6.44 -4.66 7.83
N TRP A 54 6.09 -5.53 8.78
CA TRP A 54 4.79 -5.54 9.43
C TRP A 54 4.47 -4.18 10.07
N HIS A 55 5.32 -3.69 10.97
CA HIS A 55 5.11 -2.40 11.64
C HIS A 55 5.03 -1.24 10.66
N ARG A 56 5.90 -1.21 9.64
CA ARG A 56 5.90 -0.20 8.59
C ARG A 56 4.57 -0.18 7.84
N LEU A 57 4.03 -1.35 7.49
CA LEU A 57 2.75 -1.47 6.78
C LEU A 57 1.56 -1.09 7.66
N MET A 58 1.57 -1.47 8.94
CA MET A 58 0.50 -1.10 9.89
C MET A 58 0.47 0.40 10.15
N GLN A 59 1.62 1.05 10.31
CA GLN A 59 1.70 2.52 10.40
C GLN A 59 1.13 3.18 9.15
N LEU A 60 1.40 2.62 7.97
CA LEU A 60 0.85 3.13 6.72
C LEU A 60 -0.66 2.95 6.65
N LYS A 61 -1.18 1.78 7.06
CA LYS A 61 -2.60 1.46 7.11
C LYS A 61 -3.36 2.38 8.06
N GLN A 62 -2.85 2.57 9.28
CA GLN A 62 -3.41 3.51 10.26
C GLN A 62 -3.41 4.95 9.75
N LYS A 63 -2.37 5.37 9.01
CA LYS A 63 -2.32 6.72 8.42
C LYS A 63 -3.43 6.96 7.39
N PHE A 64 -3.86 5.91 6.69
CA PHE A 64 -4.86 6.00 5.63
C PHE A 64 -6.23 5.43 6.02
N SER A 65 -6.39 4.84 7.20
CA SER A 65 -7.68 4.35 7.70
C SER A 65 -8.72 5.46 7.80
N ASN A 66 -8.28 6.69 8.09
CA ASN A 66 -9.15 7.88 8.11
C ASN A 66 -9.55 8.38 6.71
N TYR A 67 -9.03 7.76 5.64
CA TYR A 67 -9.26 8.16 4.24
C TYR A 67 -9.96 7.09 3.40
N LEU A 68 -10.12 5.88 3.92
CA LEU A 68 -10.92 4.82 3.30
C LEU A 68 -12.39 5.04 3.66
#